data_AF-A0A388T9K0-F1
#
_entry.id   AF-A0A388T9K0-F1
#
_cell.length_a   1.000
_cell.length_b   1.000
_cell.length_c   1.000
_cell.angle_alpha   90.00
_cell.angle_beta   90.00
_cell.angle_gamma   90.00
#
_symmetry.space_group_name_H-M   'P 1'
#
loop_
_entity.id
_entity.type
_entity.pdbx_description
1 polymer ?
#
loop_
_entity_poly.entity_id
_entity_poly.type
_entity_poly.pdbx_seq_one_letter_code
_entity_poly.pdbx_strand_id
1 'polypeptide(L)' 'MKKISLEILKKGDEVLNVYDDKIVVKHSNGKVEIFKIIFEKDGMVSIDDTECIITYGDREVEITNDDVTLSSF' A
#
# COMPACT_ATOMS: atom_id res chain seq x y z
N MET A 1 -14.62 -22.68 -0.51
CA MET A 1 -14.03 -21.32 -0.49
C MET A 1 -12.56 -21.45 -0.14
N LYS A 2 -11.66 -20.82 -0.91
CA LYS A 2 -10.24 -20.75 -0.54
C LYS A 2 -10.06 -19.64 0.49
N LYS A 3 -9.30 -19.89 1.55
CA LYS A 3 -8.96 -18.91 2.58
C LYS A 3 -7.53 -18.44 2.34
N ILE A 4 -7.30 -17.14 2.39
CA ILE A 4 -5.98 -16.53 2.23
C ILE A 4 -5.66 -15.83 3.55
N SER A 5 -4.39 -15.91 3.97
CA SER A 5 -3.85 -15.18 5.11
C SER A 5 -2.71 -14.31 4.61
N LEU A 6 -2.71 -13.03 4.97
CA LEU A 6 -1.72 -12.05 4.55
C LEU A 6 -1.02 -11.50 5.79
N GLU A 7 0.31 -11.61 5.85
CA GLU A 7 1.13 -11.19 7.00
C GLU A 7 1.81 -9.84 6.75
N ILE A 8 1.00 -8.81 6.50
CA ILE A 8 1.49 -7.48 6.07
C ILE A 8 1.63 -6.46 7.20
N LEU A 9 1.13 -6.78 8.39
CA LEU A 9 1.10 -5.84 9.52
C LEU A 9 2.32 -6.03 10.41
N LYS A 10 2.94 -4.92 10.81
CA LYS A 10 3.90 -4.89 11.93
C LYS A 10 3.19 -4.54 13.23
N LYS A 11 3.89 -4.70 14.35
CA LYS A 11 3.34 -4.36 15.67
C LYS A 11 2.94 -2.87 15.72
N GLY A 12 1.67 -2.63 16.02
CA GLY A 12 1.10 -1.28 16.12
C GLY A 12 0.52 -0.74 14.82
N ASP A 13 0.56 -1.51 13.73
CA ASP A 13 -0.16 -1.19 12.51
C ASP A 13 -1.66 -1.52 12.64
N GLU A 14 -2.48 -0.82 11.86
CA GLU A 14 -3.94 -0.96 11.85
C GLU A 14 -4.44 -1.01 10.40
N VAL A 15 -5.33 -1.95 10.10
CA VAL A 15 -6.05 -1.96 8.81
C VAL A 15 -7.19 -0.95 8.90
N LEU A 16 -7.13 0.10 8.08
CA LEU A 16 -8.16 1.13 8.02
C LEU A 16 -9.33 0.74 7.11
N ASN A 17 -9.04 0.07 5.99
CA ASN A 17 -10.06 -0.35 5.03
C ASN A 17 -9.58 -1.49 4.14
N VAL A 18 -10.52 -2.25 3.58
CA VAL A 18 -10.30 -3.26 2.53
C VAL A 18 -11.38 -3.07 1.47
N TYR A 19 -10.97 -2.86 0.23
CA TYR A 19 -11.91 -2.68 -0.89
C TYR A 19 -11.27 -3.20 -2.18
N ASP A 20 -12.08 -3.84 -3.02
CA ASP A 20 -11.63 -4.52 -4.24
C ASP A 20 -10.40 -5.41 -4.00
N ASP A 21 -9.27 -5.05 -4.61
CA ASP A 21 -7.97 -5.68 -4.49
C ASP A 21 -7.01 -4.91 -3.58
N LYS A 22 -7.49 -3.99 -2.74
CA LYS A 22 -6.66 -3.07 -1.96
C LYS A 22 -6.85 -3.20 -0.46
N ILE A 23 -5.76 -3.02 0.28
CA ILE A 23 -5.73 -2.94 1.74
C ILE A 23 -5.06 -1.63 2.14
N VAL A 24 -5.76 -0.84 2.95
CA VAL A 24 -5.23 0.42 3.50
C VAL A 24 -4.72 0.17 4.91
N VAL A 25 -3.43 0.40 5.12
CA VAL A 25 -2.77 0.17 6.41
C VAL A 25 -2.26 1.49 6.96
N LYS A 26 -2.57 1.78 8.21
CA LYS A 26 -1.92 2.84 8.99
C LYS A 26 -0.82 2.21 9.81
N HIS A 27 0.40 2.68 9.61
CA HIS A 27 1.54 2.24 10.41
C HIS A 27 1.57 2.93 11.77
N SER A 28 2.27 2.31 12.71
CA SER A 28 2.49 2.85 14.07
C SER A 28 3.08 4.27 14.10
N ASN A 29 3.82 4.68 13.07
CA ASN A 29 4.36 6.05 12.94
C ASN A 29 3.34 7.05 12.34
N GLY A 30 2.15 6.59 11.98
CA GLY A 30 1.08 7.38 11.38
C GLY A 30 1.11 7.51 9.86
N LYS A 31 2.12 6.94 9.16
CA LYS A 31 2.09 6.81 7.70
C LYS A 31 0.95 5.88 7.28
N VAL A 32 0.39 6.12 6.11
CA VAL A 32 -0.63 5.25 5.52
C VAL A 32 -0.11 4.71 4.20
N GLU A 33 -0.15 3.39 4.03
CA GLU A 33 0.22 2.69 2.80
C GLU A 33 -0.99 1.96 2.23
N ILE A 34 -1.07 1.92 0.91
CA ILE A 34 -2.09 1.17 0.17
C ILE A 34 -1.41 0.01 -0.55
N PHE A 35 -1.73 -1.21 -0.12
CA PHE A 35 -1.26 -2.45 -0.74
C PHE A 35 -2.27 -2.94 -1.76
N LYS A 36 -1.78 -3.42 -2.91
CA LYS A 36 -2.59 -4.06 -3.94
C LYS A 36 -2.32 -5.57 -3.96
N ILE A 37 -3.38 -6.35 -3.91
CA ILE A 37 -3.37 -7.82 -3.98
C ILE A 37 -3.52 -8.22 -5.44
N ILE A 38 -2.52 -8.90 -5.98
CA ILE A 38 -2.56 -9.44 -7.34
C ILE A 38 -2.90 -10.93 -7.27
N PHE A 39 -3.99 -11.30 -7.94
CA PHE A 39 -4.37 -12.69 -8.15
C PHE A 39 -3.87 -13.15 -9.50
N GLU A 40 -2.84 -13.98 -9.51
CA GLU A 40 -2.29 -14.54 -10.74
C GLU A 40 -3.11 -15.75 -11.23
N LYS A 41 -3.01 -16.04 -12.53
CA LYS A 41 -3.78 -17.10 -13.20
C LYS A 41 -3.54 -18.49 -12.62
N ASP A 42 -2.39 -18.71 -11.99
CA ASP A 42 -1.98 -20.00 -11.44
C ASP A 42 -2.46 -20.19 -9.99
N GLY A 43 -3.24 -19.24 -9.46
CA GLY A 43 -3.68 -19.24 -8.07
C GLY A 43 -2.62 -18.76 -7.08
N MET A 44 -1.51 -18.20 -7.59
CA MET A 44 -0.57 -17.43 -6.79
C MET A 44 -1.18 -16.07 -6.44
N VAL A 45 -0.87 -15.61 -5.24
CA VAL A 45 -1.29 -14.30 -4.73
C VAL A 45 -0.02 -13.56 -4.36
N SER A 46 0.21 -12.42 -5.01
CA SER A 46 1.30 -11.50 -4.71
C SER A 46 0.74 -10.19 -4.18
N ILE A 47 1.60 -9.44 -3.49
CA ILE A 47 1.32 -8.08 -3.05
C ILE A 47 2.27 -7.22 -3.86
N ASP A 48 1.71 -6.33 -4.68
CA ASP A 48 2.51 -5.41 -5.50
C ASP A 48 3.22 -4.39 -4.62
N ASP A 49 4.30 -3.82 -5.14
CA ASP A 49 4.99 -2.71 -4.49
C ASP A 49 4.02 -1.55 -4.25
N THR A 50 4.19 -0.88 -3.12
CA THR A 50 3.23 0.08 -2.54
C THR A 50 2.70 1.09 -3.57
N GLU A 51 1.39 1.06 -3.84
CA GLU A 51 0.76 1.90 -4.88
C GLU A 51 0.78 3.39 -4.50
N CYS A 52 0.67 3.68 -3.19
CA CYS A 52 0.72 5.03 -2.66
C CYS A 52 1.13 5.01 -1.18
N ILE A 53 2.01 5.94 -0.80
CA ILE A 53 2.37 6.22 0.59
C ILE A 53 1.91 7.63 0.92
N ILE A 54 1.02 7.76 1.91
CA ILE A 54 0.60 9.05 2.47
C ILE A 54 1.40 9.29 3.75
N THR A 55 2.12 10.40 3.79
CA THR A 55 3.00 10.80 4.91
C THR A 55 2.75 12.24 5.34
N TYR A 56 3.37 12.66 6.45
CA TYR A 56 3.37 14.06 6.89
C TYR A 56 4.20 14.94 5.95
N GLY A 57 3.70 16.14 5.65
CA GLY A 57 4.37 17.13 4.83
C GLY A 57 3.45 18.29 4.46
N ASP A 58 3.97 19.25 3.69
CA ASP A 58 3.28 20.49 3.32
C ASP A 58 2.52 20.38 1.98
N ARG A 59 1.84 19.24 1.78
CA ARG A 59 1.06 18.90 0.56
C ARG A 59 1.89 18.74 -0.72
N GLU A 60 3.11 18.21 -0.59
CA GLU A 60 3.94 17.82 -1.74
C GLU A 60 3.60 16.40 -2.21
N VAL A 61 3.66 16.17 -3.51
CA VAL A 61 3.47 14.84 -4.12
C VAL A 61 4.78 14.42 -4.79
N GLU A 62 5.39 13.37 -4.28
CA GLU A 62 6.54 12.72 -4.91
C GLU A 62 6.06 11.53 -5.72
N ILE A 63 6.40 11.50 -7.01
CA ILE A 63 6.17 10.36 -7.89
C ILE A 63 7.54 9.72 -8.13
N THR A 64 7.80 8.61 -7.45
CA THR A 64 9.03 7.84 -7.67
C THR A 64 8.78 6.83 -8.79
N ASN A 65 9.02 7.26 -10.03
CA ASN A 65 9.26 6.33 -11.14
C ASN A 65 10.76 6.28 -11.37
N ASP A 66 11.27 5.16 -11.91
CA ASP A 66 12.69 5.00 -12.27
C ASP A 66 13.23 6.14 -13.16
N ASP A 67 12.35 6.92 -13.79
CA ASP A 67 12.66 8.17 -14.47
C ASP A 67 11.62 9.27 -14.11
N VAL A 68 12.11 10.44 -13.62
CA VAL A 68 11.52 11.81 -13.71
C VAL A 68 10.87 12.49 -12.46
N THR A 69 11.52 13.61 -12.11
CA THR A 69 11.13 14.99 -11.68
C THR A 69 10.03 15.28 -10.64
N LEU A 70 10.47 15.97 -9.58
CA LEU A 70 9.68 16.64 -8.54
C LEU A 70 8.86 17.81 -9.09
N SER A 71 7.58 17.89 -8.72
CA SER A 71 6.75 19.09 -8.92
C SER A 71 6.09 19.49 -7.59
N SER A 72 6.35 20.73 -7.16
CA SER A 72 5.68 21.37 -6.03
C SER A 72 4.63 22.36 -6.55
N PHE A 73 3.53 22.51 -5.81
CA PHE A 73 2.47 23.49 -6.08
C PHE A 73 2.63 24.74 -5.23
#